data_AF-A0A1C5VPD6-F1
#
_entry.id   AF-A0A1C5VPD6-F1
#
_cell.length_a   1.000
_cell.length_b   1.000
_cell.length_c   1.000
_cell.angle_alpha   90.00
_cell.angle_beta   90.00
_cell.angle_gamma   90.00
#
_symmetry.space_group_name_H-M   'P 1'
#
loop_
_entity.id
_entity.type
_entity.pdbx_description
1 polymer ?
#
loop_
_entity_poly.entity_id
_entity_poly.type
_entity_poly.pdbx_seq_one_letter_code
_entity_poly.pdbx_strand_id
1 'polypeptide(L)'
;MENKLQLNKPTVLQQNNTPTEINLPGDHNTLIAHADNVKNEYRPTILITNPMPGMQQGYAIAVTLNLDFYNLIVVAGDVLDGTNHVMVDKERAITESTSDELKKQYAALTPEAIAEIKTFPTIIATENHSYGKTDEAHYAHYGIITDIKVQDNGIKIYYQFLNSIPQQKLNELLFELGLQGNSNFNELNRMHWAIKRINMVEVLRENGIQVFTM
;
A
#
# COMPACT_ATOMS: atom_id res chain seq x y z
N MET A 1 -28.13 12.49 -11.76
CA MET A 1 -28.10 12.87 -10.34
C MET A 1 -26.77 13.57 -10.12
N GLU A 2 -26.78 14.89 -10.03
CA GLU A 2 -25.55 15.69 -9.94
C GLU A 2 -25.13 15.84 -8.48
N ASN A 3 -23.90 15.45 -8.17
CA ASN A 3 -23.29 15.62 -6.86
C ASN A 3 -22.84 17.08 -6.72
N LYS A 4 -23.68 17.92 -6.10
CA LYS A 4 -23.39 19.34 -5.86
C LYS A 4 -22.72 19.53 -4.50
N LEU A 5 -21.50 19.04 -4.35
CA LEU A 5 -20.61 19.55 -3.31
C LEU A 5 -20.16 20.95 -3.74
N GLN A 6 -20.79 21.99 -3.19
CA GLN A 6 -20.32 23.36 -3.37
C GLN A 6 -19.14 23.62 -2.44
N LEU A 7 -17.97 23.84 -3.03
CA LEU A 7 -16.80 24.33 -2.31
C LEU A 7 -17.01 25.83 -1.98
N ASN A 8 -17.48 26.12 -0.77
CA ASN A 8 -17.48 27.49 -0.27
C ASN A 8 -16.05 27.90 0.10
N LYS A 9 -15.60 29.02 -0.47
CA LYS A 9 -14.31 29.63 -0.09
C LYS A 9 -14.36 30.07 1.37
N PRO A 10 -13.26 29.91 2.15
CA PRO A 10 -13.23 30.38 3.53
C PRO A 10 -13.42 31.89 3.56
N THR A 11 -14.54 32.33 4.13
CA THR A 11 -14.73 33.74 4.47
C THR A 11 -13.99 33.95 5.77
N VAL A 12 -12.95 34.79 5.74
CA VAL A 12 -12.24 35.22 6.95
C VAL A 12 -13.28 35.83 7.89
N LEU A 13 -13.48 35.23 9.06
CA LEU A 13 -14.35 35.76 10.09
C LEU A 13 -13.73 37.09 10.58
N GLN A 14 -14.39 38.20 10.24
CA GLN A 14 -14.05 39.49 10.85
C GLN A 14 -14.35 39.40 12.36
N GLN A 15 -13.42 39.89 13.18
CA GLN A 15 -13.65 40.10 14.62
C GLN A 15 -14.68 41.21 14.83
N ASN A 16 -15.95 40.88 14.66
CA ASN A 16 -17.06 41.75 15.02
C ASN A 16 -17.77 41.12 16.22
N ASN A 17 -17.93 41.88 17.30
CA ASN A 17 -18.63 41.50 18.54
C ASN A 17 -20.16 41.35 18.36
N THR A 18 -20.60 40.93 17.17
CA THR A 18 -22.02 40.72 16.84
C THR A 18 -22.23 39.21 16.73
N PRO A 19 -23.24 38.60 17.38
CA PRO A 19 -23.50 37.18 17.28
C PRO A 19 -23.72 36.77 15.82
N THR A 20 -22.90 35.88 15.30
CA THR A 20 -23.07 35.31 13.96
C THR A 20 -24.20 34.27 14.02
N GLU A 21 -25.36 34.56 13.43
CA GLU A 21 -26.40 33.55 13.24
C GLU A 21 -26.02 32.64 12.05
N ILE A 22 -25.90 31.33 12.31
CA ILE A 22 -25.64 30.32 11.29
C ILE A 22 -26.90 29.46 11.17
N ASN A 23 -27.63 29.62 10.05
CA ASN A 23 -28.83 28.86 9.76
C ASN A 23 -28.47 27.58 8.97
N LEU A 24 -28.81 26.41 9.52
CA LEU A 24 -28.53 25.09 8.94
C LEU A 24 -29.85 24.36 8.59
N PRO A 25 -30.54 24.74 7.50
CA PRO A 25 -31.79 24.07 7.12
C PRO A 25 -31.51 22.63 6.65
N GLY A 26 -32.21 21.65 7.24
CA GLY A 26 -32.11 20.23 6.90
C GLY A 26 -31.84 19.34 8.12
N ASP A 27 -32.21 18.06 8.03
CA ASP A 27 -31.95 17.08 9.08
C ASP A 27 -30.59 16.40 8.83
N HIS A 28 -29.76 16.23 9.87
CA HIS A 28 -28.37 15.69 9.86
C HIS A 28 -27.21 16.63 9.43
N ASN A 29 -27.37 17.96 9.54
CA ASN A 29 -26.26 18.88 9.28
C ASN A 29 -25.23 18.88 10.43
N THR A 30 -23.94 18.81 10.10
CA THR A 30 -22.83 18.99 11.07
C THR A 30 -22.06 20.26 10.72
N LEU A 31 -22.02 21.23 11.65
CA LEU A 31 -21.22 22.46 11.52
C LEU A 31 -19.93 22.33 12.32
N ILE A 32 -18.80 22.49 11.64
CA ILE A 32 -17.48 22.59 12.27
C ILE A 32 -17.01 24.04 12.09
N ALA A 33 -17.17 24.86 13.12
CA ALA A 33 -16.84 26.29 13.07
C ALA A 33 -15.33 26.57 13.18
N HIS A 34 -14.59 25.69 13.85
CA HIS A 34 -13.15 25.76 14.03
C HIS A 34 -12.60 24.36 14.34
N ALA A 35 -11.47 24.00 13.74
CA ALA A 35 -10.75 22.78 14.07
C ALA A 35 -9.25 23.10 14.14
N ASP A 36 -8.68 23.07 15.34
CA ASP A 36 -7.26 23.38 15.58
C ASP A 36 -6.32 22.38 14.90
N ASN A 37 -6.70 21.10 14.93
CA ASN A 37 -5.98 20.01 14.28
C ASN A 37 -6.98 18.96 13.82
N VAL A 38 -7.24 18.88 12.51
CA VAL A 38 -8.00 17.79 11.91
C VAL A 38 -7.04 16.62 11.67
N LYS A 39 -7.09 15.61 12.54
CA LYS A 39 -6.45 14.32 12.26
C LYS A 39 -7.38 13.51 11.36
N ASN A 40 -7.30 13.73 10.04
CA ASN A 40 -7.93 12.81 9.09
C ASN A 40 -7.10 11.53 9.05
N GLU A 41 -7.57 10.48 9.71
CA GLU A 41 -7.06 9.13 9.49
C GLU A 41 -7.49 8.67 8.09
N TYR A 42 -6.69 9.01 7.08
CA TYR A 42 -6.96 8.64 5.69
C TYR A 42 -6.67 7.15 5.48
N ARG A 43 -7.71 6.32 5.59
CA ARG A 43 -7.65 4.89 5.22
C ARG A 43 -8.35 4.70 3.88
N PRO A 44 -7.61 4.66 2.75
CA PRO A 44 -8.24 4.48 1.45
C PRO A 44 -8.89 3.10 1.38
N THR A 45 -10.15 3.06 0.95
CA THR A 45 -10.84 1.81 0.60
C THR A 45 -10.76 1.61 -0.89
N ILE A 46 -10.19 0.48 -1.33
CA ILE A 46 -10.15 0.09 -2.73
C ILE A 46 -11.22 -0.96 -3.02
N LEU A 47 -11.80 -0.88 -4.22
CA LEU A 47 -12.75 -1.86 -4.71
C LEU A 47 -12.03 -2.83 -5.65
N ILE A 48 -11.85 -4.08 -5.23
CA ILE A 48 -11.20 -5.11 -6.05
C ILE A 48 -12.29 -5.93 -6.74
N THR A 49 -12.29 -5.95 -8.07
CA THR A 49 -13.18 -6.80 -8.86
C THR A 49 -12.40 -8.02 -9.37
N ASN A 50 -12.61 -9.19 -8.77
CA ASN A 50 -12.04 -10.43 -9.28
C ASN A 50 -13.01 -11.07 -10.29
N PRO A 51 -12.66 -11.18 -11.59
CA PRO A 51 -13.43 -11.99 -12.52
C PRO A 51 -13.21 -13.47 -12.17
N MET A 52 -14.21 -14.13 -11.59
CA MET A 52 -14.21 -15.59 -11.47
C MET A 52 -14.56 -16.19 -12.85
N PRO A 53 -13.76 -17.14 -13.37
CA PRO A 53 -14.11 -17.85 -14.60
C PRO A 53 -15.48 -18.54 -14.44
N GLY A 54 -16.48 -18.11 -15.22
CA GLY A 54 -17.82 -18.69 -15.23
C GLY A 54 -18.90 -17.94 -14.42
N MET A 55 -18.57 -16.87 -13.70
CA MET A 55 -19.57 -15.96 -13.12
C MET A 55 -19.66 -14.67 -13.92
N GLN A 56 -20.86 -14.34 -14.42
CA GLN A 56 -21.13 -13.12 -15.20
C GLN A 56 -21.07 -11.83 -14.37
N GLN A 57 -21.07 -11.92 -13.03
CA GLN A 57 -20.85 -10.79 -12.14
C GLN A 57 -19.61 -11.07 -11.28
N GLY A 58 -18.55 -10.31 -11.52
CA GLY A 58 -17.44 -10.22 -10.57
C GLY A 58 -17.95 -9.66 -9.25
N TYR A 59 -17.53 -10.23 -8.13
CA TYR A 59 -17.79 -9.65 -6.82
C TYR A 59 -16.75 -8.57 -6.55
N ALA A 60 -17.23 -7.39 -6.15
CA ALA A 60 -16.44 -6.28 -5.68
C ALA A 60 -16.14 -6.50 -4.18
N ILE A 61 -14.85 -6.61 -3.83
CA ILE A 61 -14.40 -6.66 -2.44
C ILE A 61 -13.89 -5.27 -2.07
N ALA A 62 -14.49 -4.66 -1.05
CA ALA A 62 -13.97 -3.43 -0.47
C ALA A 62 -12.85 -3.79 0.53
N VAL A 63 -11.63 -3.32 0.29
CA VAL A 63 -10.49 -3.50 1.20
C VAL A 63 -10.11 -2.13 1.74
N THR A 64 -10.18 -1.96 3.06
CA THR A 64 -9.68 -0.76 3.73
C THR A 64 -8.20 -0.95 4.02
N LEU A 65 -7.37 -0.08 3.45
CA LEU A 65 -5.93 -0.20 3.57
C LEU A 65 -5.44 0.28 4.94
N ASN A 66 -4.56 -0.51 5.53
CA ASN A 66 -3.76 -0.09 6.67
C ASN A 66 -2.41 0.41 6.13
N LEU A 67 -2.22 1.73 6.18
CA LEU A 67 -1.03 2.39 5.66
C LEU A 67 0.13 2.44 6.66
N ASP A 68 -0.06 1.98 7.90
CA ASP A 68 1.01 1.98 8.91
C ASP A 68 2.11 0.97 8.59
N PHE A 69 1.79 -0.01 7.73
CA PHE A 69 2.67 -1.08 7.31
C PHE A 69 2.63 -1.27 5.79
N TYR A 70 3.67 -1.87 5.24
CA TYR A 70 3.65 -2.37 3.88
C TYR A 70 4.41 -3.70 3.76
N ASN A 71 4.02 -4.50 2.77
CA ASN A 71 4.73 -5.71 2.36
C ASN A 71 5.74 -5.38 1.27
N LEU A 72 6.98 -5.87 1.41
CA LEU A 72 7.97 -5.91 0.35
C LEU A 72 8.19 -7.37 -0.03
N ILE A 73 7.85 -7.75 -1.25
CA ILE A 73 8.07 -9.08 -1.78
C ILE A 73 9.03 -8.97 -2.97
N VAL A 74 10.21 -9.56 -2.84
CA VAL A 74 11.19 -9.67 -3.91
C VAL A 74 11.23 -11.11 -4.37
N VAL A 75 11.02 -11.36 -5.66
CA VAL A 75 10.97 -12.70 -6.25
C VAL A 75 12.18 -12.95 -7.14
N ALA A 76 12.61 -14.21 -7.20
CA ALA A 76 13.64 -14.62 -8.14
C ALA A 76 13.08 -14.62 -9.58
N GLY A 77 13.86 -14.09 -10.53
CA GLY A 77 13.49 -13.98 -11.94
C GLY A 77 13.71 -12.56 -12.48
N ASP A 78 13.57 -12.40 -13.78
CA ASP A 78 13.84 -11.12 -14.46
C ASP A 78 12.56 -10.30 -14.70
N VAL A 79 11.38 -10.94 -14.74
CA VAL A 79 10.11 -10.29 -15.11
C VAL A 79 8.95 -10.87 -14.32
N LEU A 80 8.02 -10.00 -13.91
CA LEU A 80 6.71 -10.40 -13.40
C LEU A 80 5.81 -10.80 -14.57
N ASP A 81 5.50 -12.09 -14.66
CA ASP A 81 4.80 -12.75 -15.79
C ASP A 81 3.32 -12.37 -15.97
N GLY A 82 2.82 -11.39 -15.21
CA GLY A 82 1.42 -10.95 -15.27
C GLY A 82 0.41 -11.97 -14.75
N THR A 83 0.85 -13.06 -14.12
CA THR A 83 -0.05 -14.09 -13.59
C THR A 83 -0.71 -13.71 -12.26
N ASN A 84 -0.43 -12.51 -11.75
CA ASN A 84 -0.97 -11.94 -10.50
C ASN A 84 -0.75 -12.84 -9.27
N HIS A 85 0.28 -13.68 -9.33
CA HIS A 85 0.73 -14.45 -8.20
C HIS A 85 2.24 -14.62 -8.21
N VAL A 86 2.82 -14.85 -7.04
CA VAL A 86 4.24 -15.09 -6.86
C VAL A 86 4.48 -16.20 -5.85
N MET A 87 5.66 -16.83 -5.93
CA MET A 87 6.11 -17.84 -4.98
C MET A 87 7.26 -17.27 -4.15
N VAL A 88 7.20 -17.45 -2.84
CA VAL A 88 8.25 -17.06 -1.89
C VAL A 88 8.69 -18.28 -1.08
N ASP A 89 9.99 -18.39 -0.81
CA ASP A 89 10.54 -19.42 0.06
C ASP A 89 10.12 -19.18 1.53
N LYS A 90 9.70 -20.24 2.21
CA LYS A 90 9.31 -20.20 3.63
C LYS A 90 10.44 -19.71 4.53
N GLU A 91 11.68 -20.08 4.24
CA GLU A 91 12.84 -19.69 5.05
C GLU A 91 13.18 -18.20 4.93
N ARG A 92 12.62 -17.53 3.92
CA ARG A 92 12.89 -16.12 3.60
C ARG A 92 11.65 -15.22 3.71
N ALA A 93 10.54 -15.77 4.20
CA ALA A 93 9.30 -15.03 4.37
C ALA A 93 9.19 -14.45 5.80
N ILE A 94 9.18 -13.12 5.89
CA ILE A 94 9.03 -12.37 7.15
C ILE A 94 10.15 -12.73 8.14
N THR A 95 11.39 -12.78 7.64
CA THR A 95 12.59 -13.11 8.41
C THR A 95 13.55 -11.91 8.48
N GLU A 96 14.74 -11.98 7.85
CA GLU A 96 15.90 -11.12 8.09
C GLU A 96 15.63 -9.59 8.02
N SER A 97 14.74 -9.15 7.13
CA SER A 97 14.47 -7.72 6.90
C SER A 97 13.24 -7.16 7.63
N THR A 98 12.69 -7.94 8.56
CA THR A 98 11.51 -7.58 9.37
C THR A 98 11.89 -7.43 10.84
N SER A 99 11.33 -6.44 11.56
CA SER A 99 11.59 -6.26 12.99
C SER A 99 11.09 -7.45 13.81
N ASP A 100 11.73 -7.76 14.95
CA ASP A 100 11.39 -8.94 15.75
C ASP A 100 9.94 -8.93 16.28
N GLU A 101 9.36 -7.75 16.52
CA GLU A 101 7.95 -7.60 16.89
C GLU A 101 7.04 -8.10 15.77
N LEU A 102 7.27 -7.63 14.54
CA LEU A 102 6.51 -8.03 13.36
C LEU A 102 6.73 -9.50 12.99
N LYS A 103 7.95 -10.04 13.20
CA LYS A 103 8.19 -11.48 13.04
C LYS A 103 7.31 -12.30 13.96
N LYS A 104 7.26 -11.95 15.25
CA LYS A 104 6.44 -12.67 16.24
C LYS A 104 4.95 -12.61 15.89
N GLN A 105 4.50 -11.50 15.32
CA GLN A 105 3.10 -11.31 14.96
C GLN A 105 2.72 -12.00 13.64
N TYR A 106 3.57 -11.93 12.62
CA TYR A 106 3.20 -12.26 11.24
C TYR A 106 3.92 -13.47 10.63
N ALA A 107 5.10 -13.86 11.13
CA ALA A 107 5.90 -14.93 10.51
C ALA A 107 5.23 -16.32 10.60
N ALA A 108 4.33 -16.53 11.57
CA ALA A 108 3.57 -17.77 11.69
C ALA A 108 2.48 -17.92 10.62
N LEU A 109 2.11 -16.83 9.91
CA LEU A 109 1.06 -16.80 8.89
C LEU A 109 -0.23 -17.50 9.33
N THR A 110 -0.67 -17.25 10.57
CA THR A 110 -1.98 -17.72 11.04
C THR A 110 -3.10 -17.06 10.21
N PRO A 111 -4.33 -17.61 10.21
CA PRO A 111 -5.45 -16.99 9.49
C PRO A 111 -5.68 -15.52 9.85
N GLU A 112 -5.48 -15.15 11.11
CA GLU A 112 -5.60 -13.79 11.63
C GLU A 112 -4.47 -12.89 11.10
N ALA A 113 -3.22 -13.37 11.15
CA ALA A 113 -2.07 -12.68 10.60
C ALA A 113 -2.23 -12.44 9.09
N ILE A 114 -2.68 -13.46 8.34
CA ILE A 114 -2.97 -13.34 6.90
C ILE A 114 -4.06 -12.30 6.65
N ALA A 115 -5.13 -12.28 7.44
CA ALA A 115 -6.21 -11.30 7.29
C ALA A 115 -5.69 -9.86 7.45
N GLU A 116 -4.80 -9.60 8.42
CA GLU A 116 -4.16 -8.29 8.60
C GLU A 116 -3.20 -7.96 7.45
N ILE A 117 -2.32 -8.89 7.09
CA ILE A 117 -1.33 -8.72 6.00
C ILE A 117 -1.99 -8.32 4.69
N LYS A 118 -3.17 -8.86 4.39
CA LYS A 118 -3.97 -8.54 3.20
C LYS A 118 -4.48 -7.09 3.16
N THR A 119 -4.46 -6.39 4.29
CA THR A 119 -4.82 -4.96 4.36
C THR A 119 -3.64 -4.03 4.08
N PHE A 120 -2.42 -4.56 4.04
CA PHE A 120 -1.22 -3.74 3.85
C PHE A 120 -0.96 -3.51 2.36
N PRO A 121 -0.62 -2.26 1.97
CA PRO A 121 0.02 -1.96 0.69
C PRO A 121 1.19 -2.92 0.40
N THR A 122 1.32 -3.38 -0.84
CA THR A 122 2.35 -4.36 -1.21
C THR A 122 3.14 -3.89 -2.43
N ILE A 123 4.47 -3.94 -2.31
CA ILE A 123 5.40 -3.85 -3.43
C ILE A 123 5.85 -5.28 -3.78
N ILE A 124 5.69 -5.65 -5.04
CA ILE A 124 6.20 -6.89 -5.62
C ILE A 124 7.26 -6.50 -6.65
N ALA A 125 8.51 -6.86 -6.39
CA ALA A 125 9.65 -6.55 -7.25
C ALA A 125 10.34 -7.86 -7.66
N THR A 126 11.08 -7.84 -8.77
CA THR A 126 12.09 -8.86 -9.06
C THR A 126 13.46 -8.40 -8.58
N GLU A 127 14.45 -9.28 -8.59
CA GLU A 127 15.81 -8.92 -8.21
C GLU A 127 16.38 -7.85 -9.16
N ASN A 128 17.11 -6.87 -8.62
CA ASN A 128 17.78 -5.87 -9.45
C ASN A 128 18.74 -6.54 -10.44
N HIS A 129 18.66 -6.14 -11.72
CA HIS A 129 19.55 -6.63 -12.79
C HIS A 129 21.04 -6.35 -12.54
N SER A 130 21.36 -5.37 -11.68
CA SER A 130 22.72 -5.10 -11.23
C SER A 130 22.73 -4.72 -9.75
N TYR A 131 23.82 -5.02 -9.07
CA TYR A 131 24.04 -4.70 -7.66
C TYR A 131 23.71 -3.23 -7.34
N GLY A 132 22.55 -2.99 -6.71
CA GLY A 132 22.01 -1.66 -6.38
C GLY A 132 21.53 -0.78 -7.55
N LYS A 133 21.48 -1.30 -8.78
CA LYS A 133 21.03 -0.56 -9.97
C LYS A 133 20.18 -1.41 -10.88
N THR A 134 19.28 -0.75 -11.58
CA THR A 134 18.53 -1.38 -12.67
C THR A 134 18.32 -0.39 -13.80
N ASP A 135 17.80 -0.88 -14.93
CA ASP A 135 17.48 -0.06 -16.09
C ASP A 135 16.12 0.64 -15.93
N GLU A 136 15.92 1.69 -16.74
CA GLU A 136 14.70 2.51 -16.72
C GLU A 136 13.44 1.74 -17.15
N ALA A 137 13.60 0.58 -17.80
CA ALA A 137 12.48 -0.27 -18.21
C ALA A 137 12.08 -1.30 -17.14
N HIS A 138 12.71 -1.26 -15.96
CA HIS A 138 12.41 -2.16 -14.87
C HIS A 138 11.43 -1.56 -13.86
N TYR A 139 10.28 -2.21 -13.70
CA TYR A 139 9.18 -1.76 -12.84
C TYR A 139 8.80 -2.82 -11.81
N ALA A 140 8.64 -2.38 -10.57
CA ALA A 140 7.98 -3.14 -9.53
C ALA A 140 6.45 -2.97 -9.64
N HIS A 141 5.71 -3.97 -9.21
CA HIS A 141 4.27 -3.91 -9.09
C HIS A 141 3.87 -3.36 -7.71
N TYR A 142 3.03 -2.34 -7.72
CA TYR A 142 2.26 -1.90 -6.57
C TYR A 142 0.88 -2.57 -6.59
N GLY A 143 0.49 -3.16 -5.47
CA GLY A 143 -0.76 -3.87 -5.38
C GLY A 143 -1.19 -4.19 -3.96
N ILE A 144 -2.20 -5.05 -3.86
CA ILE A 144 -2.73 -5.57 -2.60
C ILE A 144 -2.83 -7.08 -2.65
N ILE A 145 -2.46 -7.75 -1.56
CA ILE A 145 -2.53 -9.20 -1.47
C ILE A 145 -3.99 -9.64 -1.36
N THR A 146 -4.43 -10.46 -2.30
CA THR A 146 -5.80 -10.99 -2.33
C THR A 146 -5.91 -12.34 -1.65
N ASP A 147 -4.84 -13.14 -1.65
CA ASP A 147 -4.82 -14.46 -1.00
C ASP A 147 -3.40 -14.94 -0.72
N ILE A 148 -3.22 -15.74 0.34
CA ILE A 148 -1.93 -16.34 0.72
C ILE A 148 -2.16 -17.83 0.98
N LYS A 149 -1.40 -18.68 0.28
CA LYS A 149 -1.46 -20.13 0.44
C LYS A 149 -0.09 -20.69 0.80
N VAL A 150 0.03 -21.22 2.00
CA VAL A 150 1.24 -21.95 2.43
C VAL A 150 1.16 -23.37 1.84
N GLN A 151 2.16 -23.75 1.05
CA GLN A 151 2.27 -25.04 0.36
C GLN A 151 3.59 -25.72 0.73
N ASP A 152 3.78 -26.99 0.43
CA ASP A 152 5.03 -27.69 0.77
C ASP A 152 6.27 -27.06 0.11
N ASN A 153 6.12 -26.61 -1.14
CA ASN A 153 7.18 -26.03 -1.97
C ASN A 153 7.36 -24.51 -1.83
N GLY A 154 6.62 -23.85 -0.93
CA GLY A 154 6.74 -22.41 -0.70
C GLY A 154 5.44 -21.74 -0.28
N ILE A 155 5.43 -20.41 -0.28
CA ILE A 155 4.25 -19.60 0.01
C ILE A 155 3.81 -18.96 -1.30
N LYS A 156 2.59 -19.29 -1.74
CA LYS A 156 1.97 -18.72 -2.93
C LYS A 156 1.16 -17.50 -2.53
N ILE A 157 1.54 -16.33 -3.06
CA ILE A 157 0.89 -15.05 -2.77
C ILE A 157 0.18 -14.58 -4.03
N TYR A 158 -1.13 -14.39 -3.94
CA TYR A 158 -1.95 -13.79 -4.97
C TYR A 158 -2.13 -12.31 -4.66
N TYR A 159 -2.07 -11.47 -5.68
CA TYR A 159 -2.20 -10.03 -5.51
C TYR A 159 -3.01 -9.40 -6.64
N GLN A 160 -3.70 -8.32 -6.32
CA GLN A 160 -4.29 -7.42 -7.28
C GLN A 160 -3.25 -6.37 -7.65
N PHE A 161 -2.83 -6.36 -8.91
CA PHE A 161 -2.03 -5.26 -9.46
C PHE A 161 -2.85 -3.97 -9.49
N LEU A 162 -2.25 -2.86 -9.06
CA LEU A 162 -2.87 -1.53 -9.05
C LEU A 162 -2.06 -0.53 -9.87
N ASN A 163 -0.74 -0.49 -9.72
CA ASN A 163 0.12 0.42 -10.48
C ASN A 163 1.55 -0.12 -10.63
N SER A 164 2.32 0.46 -11.53
CA SER A 164 3.75 0.19 -11.70
C SER A 164 4.59 1.29 -11.02
N ILE A 165 5.66 0.89 -10.35
CA ILE A 165 6.64 1.80 -9.74
C ILE A 165 8.00 1.56 -10.42
N PRO A 166 8.69 2.59 -10.93
CA PRO A 166 10.05 2.43 -11.43
C PRO A 166 10.97 1.88 -10.33
N GLN A 167 11.59 0.73 -10.55
CA GLN A 167 12.36 0.06 -9.50
C GLN A 167 13.61 0.84 -9.11
N GLN A 168 14.20 1.60 -10.05
CA GLN A 168 15.31 2.50 -9.74
C GLN A 168 14.92 3.57 -8.70
N LYS A 169 13.66 4.03 -8.67
CA LYS A 169 13.18 4.94 -7.62
C LYS A 169 13.13 4.29 -6.24
N LEU A 170 12.82 3.00 -6.16
CA LEU A 170 12.88 2.28 -4.89
C LEU A 170 14.33 2.15 -4.38
N ASN A 171 15.30 1.96 -5.30
CA ASN A 171 16.72 1.98 -4.95
C ASN A 171 17.22 3.37 -4.50
N GLU A 172 16.60 4.46 -4.97
CA GLU A 172 16.91 5.82 -4.53
C GLU A 172 16.33 6.12 -3.14
N LEU A 173 15.22 5.48 -2.76
CA LEU A 173 14.47 5.69 -1.51
C LEU A 173 14.75 4.63 -0.45
N LEU A 174 15.98 4.09 -0.42
CA LEU A 174 16.37 3.02 0.51
C LEU A 174 16.08 3.38 1.97
N PHE A 175 16.46 4.58 2.39
CA PHE A 175 16.33 4.99 3.78
C PHE A 175 14.87 5.26 4.16
N GLU A 176 14.16 5.98 3.30
CA GLU A 176 12.77 6.40 3.49
C GLU A 176 11.82 5.21 3.50
N LEU A 177 12.11 4.18 2.69
CA LEU A 177 11.38 2.91 2.67
C LEU A 177 11.92 1.90 3.69
N GLY A 178 12.94 2.26 4.48
CA GLY A 178 13.53 1.37 5.49
C GLY A 178 14.10 0.07 4.91
N LEU A 179 14.59 0.12 3.68
CA LEU A 179 15.29 -0.96 3.02
C LEU A 179 16.71 -1.07 3.61
N GLN A 180 17.05 -2.25 4.10
CA GLN A 180 18.35 -2.62 4.61
C GLN A 180 19.35 -2.81 3.46
N GLY A 181 20.61 -2.52 3.77
CA GLY A 181 21.72 -2.61 2.83
C GLY A 181 22.30 -1.24 2.48
N ASN A 182 22.80 -1.11 1.26
CA ASN A 182 23.44 0.09 0.75
C ASN A 182 23.21 0.25 -0.76
N SER A 183 23.78 1.29 -1.34
CA SER A 183 23.65 1.63 -2.76
C SER A 183 24.19 0.57 -3.73
N ASN A 184 24.94 -0.44 -3.25
CA ASN A 184 25.49 -1.52 -4.06
C ASN A 184 24.80 -2.86 -3.79
N PHE A 185 24.32 -3.11 -2.57
CA PHE A 185 23.62 -4.34 -2.24
C PHE A 185 22.53 -4.03 -1.22
N ASN A 186 21.29 -4.21 -1.61
CA ASN A 186 20.13 -3.93 -0.77
C ASN A 186 19.10 -5.06 -0.83
N GLU A 187 18.01 -4.90 -0.09
CA GLU A 187 16.90 -5.85 -0.06
C GLU A 187 16.33 -6.22 -1.45
N LEU A 188 16.41 -5.33 -2.45
CA LEU A 188 15.97 -5.61 -3.82
C LEU A 188 16.97 -6.48 -4.62
N ASN A 189 18.12 -6.83 -4.06
CA ASN A 189 19.10 -7.73 -4.68
C ASN A 189 18.95 -9.20 -4.26
N ARG A 190 18.00 -9.51 -3.37
CA ARG A 190 17.81 -10.87 -2.87
C ARG A 190 16.33 -11.19 -2.70
N MET A 191 15.89 -12.31 -3.25
CA MET A 191 14.56 -12.84 -3.00
C MET A 191 14.28 -13.01 -1.51
N HIS A 192 13.23 -12.33 -1.02
CA HIS A 192 12.71 -12.43 0.34
C HIS A 192 11.33 -11.75 0.42
N TRP A 193 10.62 -11.96 1.53
CA TRP A 193 9.44 -11.16 1.88
C TRP A 193 9.67 -10.50 3.24
N ALA A 194 9.42 -9.19 3.30
CA ALA A 194 9.50 -8.40 4.51
C ALA A 194 8.21 -7.62 4.78
N ILE A 195 7.95 -7.35 6.06
CA ILE A 195 6.92 -6.40 6.51
C ILE A 195 7.62 -5.25 7.22
N LYS A 196 7.29 -4.03 6.82
CA LYS A 196 7.91 -2.81 7.34
C LYS A 196 6.85 -1.86 7.87
N ARG A 197 7.13 -1.23 9.01
CA ARG A 197 6.26 -0.25 9.67
C ARG A 197 6.54 1.15 9.11
N ILE A 198 6.19 1.36 7.85
CA ILE A 198 6.42 2.60 7.11
C ILE A 198 5.21 2.87 6.24
N ASN A 199 4.77 4.13 6.22
CA ASN A 199 3.76 4.60 5.28
C ASN A 199 4.36 4.77 3.88
N MET A 200 4.53 3.65 3.18
CA MET A 200 5.14 3.62 1.85
C MET A 200 4.37 4.49 0.83
N VAL A 201 3.04 4.59 0.96
CA VAL A 201 2.22 5.43 0.07
C VAL A 201 2.58 6.91 0.20
N GLU A 202 2.79 7.39 1.43
CA GLU A 202 3.22 8.76 1.70
C GLU A 202 4.63 9.02 1.17
N VAL A 203 5.58 8.13 1.47
CA VAL A 203 6.97 8.22 0.98
C VAL A 203 7.02 8.32 -0.54
N LEU A 204 6.28 7.47 -1.25
CA LEU A 204 6.24 7.50 -2.72
C LEU A 204 5.60 8.79 -3.24
N ARG A 205 4.52 9.26 -2.61
CA ARG A 205 3.83 10.49 -3.01
C ARG A 205 4.71 11.73 -2.85
N GLU A 206 5.41 11.85 -1.73
CA GLU A 206 6.35 12.96 -1.46
C GLU A 206 7.49 13.00 -2.48
N ASN A 207 7.84 11.85 -3.05
CA ASN A 207 8.86 11.71 -4.09
C ASN A 207 8.28 11.69 -5.52
N GLY A 208 7.03 12.16 -5.69
CA GLY A 208 6.40 12.35 -7.00
C GLY A 208 5.85 11.09 -7.66
N ILE A 209 5.77 9.97 -6.93
CA ILE A 209 5.26 8.69 -7.42
C ILE A 209 3.81 8.52 -6.94
N GLN A 210 2.87 8.58 -7.88
CA GLN A 210 1.45 8.40 -7.57
C GLN A 210 1.11 6.91 -7.53
N VAL A 211 0.71 6.41 -6.36
CA VAL A 211 0.31 5.00 -6.17
C VAL A 211 -1.20 4.76 -6.32
N PHE A 212 -2.01 5.80 -6.17
CA PHE A 212 -3.44 5.76 -6.48
C PHE A 212 -3.70 6.60 -7.71
N THR A 213 -4.27 5.99 -8.75
CA THR A 213 -4.90 6.73 -9.84
C THR A 213 -6.24 7.27 -9.32
N MET A 214 -6.36 8.59 -9.24
CA MET A 214 -7.65 9.27 -9.05
C MET A 214 -8.37 9.40 -10.39
#